data_AF-A0A7K0LN49-F1
#
_entry.id   AF-A0A7K0LN49-F1
#
_cell.length_a   1.000
_cell.length_b   1.000
_cell.length_c   1.000
_cell.angle_alpha   90.00
_cell.angle_beta   90.00
_cell.angle_gamma   90.00
#
_symmetry.space_group_name_H-M   'P 1'
#
loop_
_entity.id
_entity.type
_entity.pdbx_description
1 polymer ?
#
loop_
_entity_poly.entity_id
_entity_poly.type
_entity_poly.pdbx_seq_one_letter_code
_entity_poly.pdbx_strand_id
1 'polypeptide(L)'
;MTRRTAALVVSIVVLLLLVGAASVLPVPYVRLAPGTPYNTLGEVDGVEIISISGTTTYPTSGNLDLTTVSESGGPYGTLTMGDVLLGLRNPAVRILPVEQVFPEPVDQTVVKEENAQAFDESQSAAVSAAMSYLH
;
A
#
# COMPACT_ATOMS: atom_id res chain seq x y z
N MET A 1 -23.96 -45.71 8.91
CA MET A 1 -23.53 -44.94 7.72
C MET A 1 -23.36 -45.88 6.54
N THR A 2 -23.87 -45.54 5.36
CA THR A 2 -23.61 -46.33 4.15
C THR A 2 -22.19 -46.01 3.66
N ARG A 3 -21.50 -46.99 3.05
CA ARG A 3 -20.12 -46.79 2.53
C ARG A 3 -20.02 -45.59 1.59
N ARG A 4 -21.11 -45.29 0.88
CA ARG A 4 -21.26 -44.12 -0.01
C ARG A 4 -21.25 -42.79 0.75
N THR A 5 -21.99 -42.66 1.87
CA THR A 5 -21.97 -41.42 2.66
C THR A 5 -20.61 -41.21 3.33
N ALA A 6 -19.94 -42.27 3.78
CA ALA A 6 -18.61 -42.18 4.37
C ALA A 6 -17.56 -41.71 3.34
N ALA A 7 -17.56 -42.30 2.13
CA ALA A 7 -16.68 -41.86 1.05
C ALA A 7 -16.93 -40.39 0.67
N LEU A 8 -18.20 -39.98 0.57
CA LEU A 8 -18.56 -38.61 0.23
C LEU A 8 -18.09 -37.61 1.29
N VAL A 9 -18.25 -37.91 2.58
CA VAL A 9 -17.75 -37.06 3.68
C VAL A 9 -16.23 -36.96 3.65
N VAL A 10 -15.52 -38.09 3.48
CA VAL A 10 -14.04 -38.09 3.39
C VAL A 10 -13.57 -37.27 2.20
N SER A 11 -14.19 -37.41 1.03
CA SER A 11 -13.85 -36.62 -0.16
C SER A 11 -14.06 -35.12 0.05
N ILE A 12 -15.15 -34.70 0.72
CA ILE A 12 -15.39 -33.28 1.05
C ILE A 12 -14.31 -32.77 2.00
N VAL A 13 -13.97 -33.51 3.04
CA VAL A 13 -12.95 -33.10 4.01
C VAL A 13 -11.59 -32.93 3.32
N VAL A 14 -11.19 -33.90 2.48
CA VAL A 14 -9.94 -33.81 1.71
C VAL A 14 -9.96 -32.60 0.78
N LEU A 15 -11.08 -32.34 0.09
CA LEU A 15 -11.22 -31.18 -0.79
C LEU A 15 -11.05 -29.87 -0.02
N LEU A 16 -11.71 -29.73 1.13
CA LEU A 16 -11.61 -28.52 1.96
C LEU A 16 -10.17 -28.28 2.45
N LEU A 17 -9.46 -29.35 2.82
CA LEU A 17 -8.06 -29.26 3.20
C LEU A 17 -7.17 -28.79 2.04
N LEU A 18 -7.38 -29.32 0.84
CA LEU A 18 -6.63 -28.90 -0.36
C LEU A 18 -6.90 -27.45 -0.73
N VAL A 19 -8.17 -27.01 -0.68
CA VAL A 19 -8.54 -25.62 -0.96
C VAL A 19 -7.96 -24.68 0.10
N GLY A 20 -8.03 -25.06 1.38
CA GLY A 20 -7.42 -24.31 2.47
C GLY A 20 -5.91 -24.17 2.28
N ALA A 21 -5.21 -25.27 1.97
CA ALA A 21 -3.77 -25.24 1.70
C ALA A 21 -3.43 -24.34 0.49
N ALA A 22 -4.20 -24.44 -0.60
CA ALA A 22 -4.00 -23.61 -1.79
C ALA A 22 -4.23 -22.12 -1.52
N SER A 23 -5.15 -21.77 -0.61
CA SER A 23 -5.45 -20.38 -0.29
C SER A 23 -4.30 -19.62 0.38
N VAL A 24 -3.39 -20.32 1.05
CA VAL A 24 -2.25 -19.74 1.78
C VAL A 24 -0.99 -19.64 0.90
N LEU A 25 -1.01 -20.21 -0.31
CA LEU A 25 0.13 -20.13 -1.21
C LEU A 25 0.35 -18.69 -1.70
N PRO A 26 1.62 -18.22 -1.72
CA PRO A 26 1.96 -16.90 -2.23
C PRO A 26 1.74 -16.83 -3.74
N VAL A 27 1.25 -15.68 -4.21
CA VAL A 27 0.96 -15.43 -5.63
C VAL A 27 1.60 -14.11 -6.10
N PRO A 28 1.99 -14.01 -7.39
CA PRO A 28 2.62 -12.80 -7.94
C PRO A 28 1.59 -11.72 -8.26
N TYR A 29 0.90 -11.22 -7.24
CA TYR A 29 -0.06 -10.11 -7.35
C TYR A 29 0.21 -9.03 -6.30
N VAL A 30 -0.19 -7.81 -6.64
CA VAL A 30 -0.18 -6.63 -5.80
C VAL A 30 -1.62 -6.26 -5.47
N ARG A 31 -1.90 -6.01 -4.20
CA ARG A 31 -3.15 -5.45 -3.72
C ARG A 31 -2.96 -3.97 -3.41
N LEU A 32 -3.71 -3.13 -4.12
CA LEU A 32 -3.81 -1.71 -3.87
C LEU A 32 -5.13 -1.41 -3.16
N ALA A 33 -5.06 -0.77 -2.00
CA ALA A 33 -6.22 -0.37 -1.21
C ALA A 33 -6.09 1.10 -0.76
N PRO A 34 -7.21 1.79 -0.45
CA PRO A 34 -7.15 3.12 0.15
C PRO A 34 -6.39 3.03 1.48
N GLY A 35 -5.36 3.85 1.63
CA GLY A 35 -4.66 4.02 2.88
C GLY A 35 -5.43 4.95 3.82
N THR A 36 -5.01 4.99 5.08
CA THR A 36 -5.58 5.92 6.05
C THR A 36 -5.16 7.35 5.67
N PRO A 37 -6.09 8.32 5.66
CA PRO A 37 -5.72 9.71 5.49
C PRO A 37 -4.91 10.18 6.71
N TYR A 38 -3.89 11.00 6.48
CA TYR A 38 -3.09 11.62 7.54
C TYR A 38 -3.30 13.12 7.54
N ASN A 39 -3.61 13.71 8.70
CA ASN A 39 -3.72 15.16 8.81
C ASN A 39 -2.33 15.79 8.92
N THR A 40 -1.87 16.47 7.87
CA THR A 40 -0.54 17.07 7.81
C THR A 40 -0.38 18.33 8.66
N LEU A 41 -1.47 18.89 9.18
CA LEU A 41 -1.43 19.99 10.17
C LEU A 41 -1.32 19.47 11.61
N GLY A 42 -1.35 18.16 11.80
CA GLY A 42 -1.23 17.51 13.11
C GLY A 42 0.09 16.78 13.27
N GLU A 43 0.08 15.81 14.18
CA GLU A 43 1.23 14.98 14.52
C GLU A 43 0.95 13.51 14.21
N VAL A 44 2.00 12.79 13.80
CA VAL A 44 2.01 11.32 13.70
C VAL A 44 3.09 10.82 14.64
N ASP A 45 2.73 9.90 15.54
CA ASP A 45 3.63 9.33 16.55
C ASP A 45 4.37 10.39 17.40
N GLY A 46 3.71 11.53 17.67
CA GLY A 46 4.24 12.65 18.44
C GLY A 46 5.23 13.54 17.67
N VAL A 47 5.30 13.41 16.35
CA VAL A 47 6.11 14.24 15.46
C VAL A 47 5.20 15.03 14.52
N GLU A 48 5.37 16.36 14.50
CA GLU A 48 4.68 17.26 13.58
C GLU A 48 5.05 16.92 12.12
N ILE A 49 4.04 16.73 11.26
CA ILE A 49 4.29 16.36 9.86
C ILE A 49 4.87 17.55 9.08
N ILE A 50 4.40 18.77 9.35
CA ILE A 50 4.90 20.00 8.73
C ILE A 50 5.31 20.96 9.84
N SER A 51 6.61 21.21 9.99
CA SER A 51 7.12 22.19 10.94
C SER A 51 7.65 23.43 10.22
N ILE A 52 7.16 24.61 10.61
CA ILE A 52 7.55 25.90 10.03
C ILE A 52 8.34 26.68 11.07
N SER A 53 9.55 27.09 10.71
CA SER A 53 10.43 27.90 11.55
C SER A 53 10.80 29.21 10.87
N GLY A 54 11.13 30.25 11.65
CA GLY A 54 11.65 31.52 11.12
C GLY A 54 10.60 32.52 10.63
N THR A 55 9.32 32.26 10.84
CA THR A 55 8.22 33.19 10.53
C THR A 55 7.05 33.01 11.49
N THR A 56 6.14 33.99 11.53
CA THR A 56 4.90 33.89 12.31
C THR A 56 3.94 32.93 11.61
N THR A 57 3.52 31.88 12.31
CA THR A 57 2.44 30.98 11.89
C THR A 57 1.11 31.41 12.53
N TYR A 58 0.01 31.01 11.91
CA TYR A 58 -1.33 31.31 12.40
C TYR A 58 -2.05 30.01 12.79
N PRO A 59 -2.83 30.00 13.88
CA PRO A 59 -3.54 28.81 14.30
C PRO A 59 -4.59 28.43 13.25
N THR A 60 -4.61 27.15 12.90
CA THR A 60 -5.60 26.55 11.99
C THR A 60 -6.54 25.65 12.76
N SER A 61 -7.84 25.67 12.46
CA SER A 61 -8.86 24.83 13.10
C SER A 61 -9.34 23.66 12.22
N GLY A 62 -8.71 23.45 11.05
CA GLY A 62 -9.07 22.43 10.08
C GLY A 62 -8.07 21.28 9.98
N ASN A 63 -8.36 20.35 9.08
CA ASN A 63 -7.46 19.26 8.70
C ASN A 63 -6.99 19.49 7.27
N LEU A 64 -5.72 19.14 7.00
CA LEU A 64 -5.20 18.98 5.66
C LEU A 64 -4.90 17.50 5.45
N ASP A 65 -5.84 16.79 4.85
CA ASP A 65 -5.76 15.34 4.74
C ASP A 65 -4.87 14.93 3.55
N LEU A 66 -3.76 14.26 3.85
CA LEU A 66 -2.93 13.54 2.90
C LEU A 66 -3.53 12.15 2.69
N THR A 67 -4.10 11.91 1.52
CA THR A 67 -4.61 10.58 1.14
C THR A 67 -3.46 9.67 0.74
N THR A 68 -3.37 8.50 1.36
CA THR A 68 -2.35 7.50 1.05
C THR A 68 -2.97 6.32 0.30
N VAL A 69 -2.14 5.57 -0.42
CA VAL A 69 -2.51 4.27 -0.99
C VAL A 69 -1.68 3.22 -0.28
N SER A 70 -2.35 2.20 0.24
CA SER A 70 -1.68 1.04 0.85
C SER A 70 -1.44 0.00 -0.22
N GLU A 71 -0.19 -0.44 -0.29
CA GLU A 71 0.24 -1.55 -1.14
C GLU A 71 0.52 -2.78 -0.28
N SER A 72 0.10 -3.96 -0.75
CA SER A 72 0.46 -5.25 -0.14
C SER A 72 0.80 -6.25 -1.22
N GLY A 73 1.85 -7.05 -1.00
CA GLY A 73 2.41 -7.94 -2.02
C GLY A 73 3.59 -7.29 -2.74
N GLY A 74 3.73 -7.55 -4.03
CA GLY A 74 4.80 -6.95 -4.83
C GLY A 74 6.15 -7.67 -4.71
N PRO A 75 7.23 -7.05 -5.21
CA PRO A 75 8.57 -7.65 -5.16
C PRO A 75 9.12 -7.84 -3.74
N TYR A 76 8.52 -7.18 -2.74
CA TYR A 76 9.02 -7.16 -1.36
C TYR A 76 8.05 -7.73 -0.31
N GLY A 77 6.81 -8.05 -0.70
CA GLY A 77 5.77 -8.55 0.18
C GLY A 77 5.13 -9.82 -0.36
N THR A 78 4.55 -10.63 0.53
CA THR A 78 3.78 -11.81 0.13
C THR A 78 2.28 -11.49 0.12
N LEU A 79 1.59 -11.92 -0.93
CA LEU A 79 0.13 -11.89 -1.02
C LEU A 79 -0.36 -13.32 -1.27
N THR A 80 -1.39 -13.75 -0.56
CA THR A 80 -1.92 -15.11 -0.71
C THR A 80 -3.08 -15.16 -1.71
N MET A 81 -3.34 -16.34 -2.27
CA MET A 81 -4.49 -16.54 -3.16
C MET A 81 -5.83 -16.19 -2.46
N GLY A 82 -5.94 -16.50 -1.16
CA GLY A 82 -7.10 -16.13 -0.35
C GLY A 82 -7.32 -14.61 -0.30
N ASP A 83 -6.25 -13.84 -0.08
CA ASP A 83 -6.31 -12.37 -0.04
C ASP A 83 -6.73 -11.77 -1.38
N VAL A 84 -6.26 -12.35 -2.49
CA VAL A 84 -6.67 -11.94 -3.84
C VAL A 84 -8.17 -12.17 -4.03
N LEU A 85 -8.69 -13.35 -3.71
CA LEU A 85 -10.11 -13.66 -3.87
C LEU A 85 -11.00 -12.76 -3.00
N LEU A 86 -10.56 -12.44 -1.78
CA LEU A 86 -11.26 -11.48 -0.91
C LEU A 86 -11.19 -10.05 -1.46
N GLY A 87 -10.04 -9.64 -2.00
CA GLY A 87 -9.83 -8.34 -2.62
C GLY A 87 -10.69 -8.12 -3.85
N LEU A 88 -10.85 -9.13 -4.71
CA LEU A 88 -11.70 -9.06 -5.91
C LEU A 88 -13.18 -8.76 -5.60
N ARG A 89 -13.65 -9.07 -4.38
CA ARG A 89 -15.02 -8.76 -3.94
C ARG A 89 -15.18 -7.32 -3.46
N ASN A 90 -14.10 -6.64 -3.07
CA ASN A 90 -14.16 -5.29 -2.55
C ASN A 90 -13.96 -4.26 -3.68
N PRO A 91 -14.95 -3.41 -4.01
CA PRO A 91 -14.83 -2.43 -5.09
C PRO A 91 -13.78 -1.34 -4.82
N ALA A 92 -13.37 -1.13 -3.57
CA ALA A 92 -12.31 -0.19 -3.22
C ALA A 92 -10.89 -0.76 -3.42
N VAL A 93 -10.76 -2.06 -3.68
CA VAL A 93 -9.46 -2.74 -3.81
C VAL A 93 -9.18 -3.03 -5.28
N ARG A 94 -7.94 -2.77 -5.71
CA ARG A 94 -7.44 -3.23 -7.00
C ARG A 94 -6.42 -4.35 -6.81
N ILE A 95 -6.58 -5.41 -7.58
CA ILE A 95 -5.59 -6.49 -7.68
C ILE A 95 -4.93 -6.39 -9.06
N LEU A 96 -3.60 -6.29 -9.09
CA LEU A 96 -2.81 -6.17 -10.30
C LEU A 96 -1.67 -7.20 -10.30
N PRO A 97 -1.27 -7.76 -11.46
CA PRO A 97 -0.02 -8.53 -11.56
C PRO A 97 1.17 -7.67 -11.17
N VAL A 98 2.16 -8.28 -10.52
CA VAL A 98 3.37 -7.57 -10.05
C VAL A 98 4.07 -6.85 -11.20
N GLU A 99 4.14 -7.47 -12.37
CA GLU A 99 4.86 -6.96 -13.53
C GLU A 99 4.22 -5.68 -14.12
N GLN A 100 2.94 -5.41 -13.83
CA GLN A 100 2.27 -4.17 -14.26
C GLN A 100 2.63 -2.97 -13.40
N VAL A 101 3.04 -3.20 -12.14
CA VAL A 101 3.40 -2.15 -11.18
C VAL A 101 4.91 -2.05 -11.04
N PHE A 102 5.61 -3.18 -11.08
CA PHE A 102 7.05 -3.34 -10.93
C PHE A 102 7.63 -4.11 -12.11
N PRO A 103 7.87 -3.44 -13.25
CA PRO A 103 8.34 -4.10 -14.47
C PRO A 103 9.76 -4.64 -14.35
N GLU A 104 10.61 -4.00 -13.54
CA GLU A 104 11.98 -4.42 -13.31
C GLU A 104 12.23 -4.63 -11.80
N PRO A 105 12.87 -5.75 -11.40
CA PRO A 105 13.28 -5.94 -10.02
C PRO A 105 14.44 -5.00 -9.70
N VAL A 106 14.15 -3.93 -8.97
CA VAL A 106 15.16 -2.97 -8.50
C VAL A 106 15.47 -3.25 -7.02
N ASP A 107 16.72 -3.01 -6.62
CA ASP A 107 17.10 -3.09 -5.22
C ASP A 107 16.45 -1.94 -4.42
N GLN A 108 15.95 -2.24 -3.21
CA GLN A 108 15.29 -1.24 -2.36
C GLN A 108 16.19 -0.05 -2.02
N THR A 109 17.51 -0.27 -1.93
CA THR A 109 18.46 0.80 -1.60
C THR A 109 18.58 1.82 -2.73
N VAL A 110 18.59 1.35 -3.98
CA VAL A 110 18.63 2.21 -5.17
C VAL A 110 17.36 3.04 -5.25
N VAL A 111 16.18 2.41 -5.10
CA VAL A 111 14.89 3.13 -5.11
C VAL A 111 14.84 4.19 -4.01
N LYS A 112 15.39 3.91 -2.83
CA LYS A 112 15.44 4.87 -1.73
C LYS A 112 16.35 6.06 -2.04
N GLU A 113 17.50 5.82 -2.66
CA GLU A 113 18.45 6.87 -3.04
C GLU A 113 17.87 7.77 -4.12
N GLU A 114 17.30 7.19 -5.18
CA GLU A 114 16.63 7.93 -6.25
C GLU A 114 15.46 8.78 -5.73
N ASN A 115 14.63 8.22 -4.84
CA ASN A 115 13.53 8.96 -4.23
C ASN A 115 14.03 10.12 -3.35
N ALA A 116 15.14 9.94 -2.64
CA ALA A 116 15.74 11.00 -1.83
C ALA A 116 16.25 12.15 -2.71
N GLN A 117 16.90 11.83 -3.83
CA GLN A 117 17.33 12.83 -4.82
C GLN A 117 16.13 13.57 -5.43
N ALA A 118 15.11 12.84 -5.90
CA ALA A 118 13.92 13.45 -6.48
C ALA A 118 13.16 14.36 -5.50
N PHE A 119 13.19 14.02 -4.20
CA PHE A 119 12.60 14.86 -3.15
C PHE A 119 13.39 16.16 -2.94
N ASP A 120 14.71 16.12 -2.98
CA ASP A 120 15.56 17.32 -2.89
C ASP A 120 15.36 18.25 -4.10
N GLU A 121 15.28 17.68 -5.30
CA GLU A 121 14.96 18.41 -6.53
C GLU A 121 13.58 19.08 -6.46
N SER A 122 12.58 18.37 -5.92
CA SER A 122 11.23 18.91 -5.72
C SER A 122 11.22 20.10 -4.76
N GLN A 123 11.99 20.05 -3.68
CA GLN A 123 12.13 21.17 -2.75
C GLN A 123 12.79 22.38 -3.43
N SER A 124 13.89 22.15 -4.15
CA SER A 124 14.59 23.20 -4.88
C SER A 124 13.68 23.87 -5.92
N ALA A 125 12.88 23.09 -6.64
CA ALA A 125 11.89 23.61 -7.58
C ALA A 125 10.80 24.44 -6.88
N ALA A 126 10.28 23.98 -5.74
CA ALA A 126 9.29 24.71 -4.95
C ALA A 126 9.83 26.06 -4.45
N VAL A 127 11.08 26.08 -3.97
CA VAL A 127 11.76 27.32 -3.55
C VAL A 127 11.92 28.29 -4.72
N SER A 128 12.35 27.80 -5.88
CA SER A 128 12.48 28.63 -7.10
C SER A 128 11.14 29.20 -7.56
N ALA A 129 10.07 28.40 -7.53
CA ALA A 129 8.72 28.84 -7.86
C ALA A 129 8.22 29.91 -6.87
N ALA A 130 8.45 29.72 -5.57
CA ALA A 130 8.07 30.69 -4.55
C ALA A 130 8.82 32.03 -4.72
N MET A 131 10.13 31.98 -4.97
CA MET A 131 10.94 33.17 -5.27
C MET A 131 10.48 33.89 -6.54
N SER A 132 10.04 33.14 -7.55
CA SER A 132 9.51 33.72 -8.80
C SER A 132 8.14 34.37 -8.62
N TYR A 133 7.32 33.91 -7.67
CA TYR A 133 6.03 34.52 -7.35
C TYR A 133 6.16 35.80 -6.50
N LEU A 134 7.24 35.92 -5.72
CA LEU A 134 7.50 37.06 -4.84
C LEU A 134 8.14 38.26 -5.57
N HIS A 135 8.53 38.10 -6.83
CA HIS A 135 9.03 39.17 -7.71
C HIS A 135 7.99 39.57 -8.75
#